data_AF-A0A5J4XCD1-F1
#
_entry.id   AF-A0A5J4XCD1-F1
#
_cell.length_a   1.000
_cell.length_b   1.000
_cell.length_c   1.000
_cell.angle_alpha   90.00
_cell.angle_beta   90.00
_cell.angle_gamma   90.00
#
_symmetry.space_group_name_H-M   'P 1'
#
loop_
_entity.id
_entity.type
_entity.pdbx_description
1 polymer ?
#
loop_
_entity_poly.entity_id
_entity_poly.type
_entity_poly.pdbx_seq_one_letter_code
_entity_poly.pdbx_strand_id
1 'polypeptide(L)'
;MHSSVVSTQIYHPSSHVDKQRKPFSVASCRQPVTCQAQQTENTNIGRRTMAAVLSAMPMALVVQKANALIPANDDEDEELVSKAKANRQKRIVEEKDTEQDFAKSAGYNGVTLLTIERGVKKLAKSGSDLEAGNLTSVAKLVSDSWVSEFKKAADSVSTSADSKSAVSSAFSSISKLSSSAQAGDAQGAKQAFVGVVSSLQTWASGSGLQVKGL
;
A
#
# COMPACT_ATOMS: atom_id res chain seq x y z
N MET A 1 -72.66 -0.76 -8.39
CA MET A 1 -72.53 -2.21 -8.22
C MET A 1 -71.77 -2.71 -9.44
N HIS A 2 -70.45 -2.85 -9.43
CA HIS A 2 -69.71 -3.90 -8.75
C HIS A 2 -68.28 -3.43 -8.45
N SER A 3 -67.88 -3.53 -7.18
CA SER A 3 -66.47 -3.49 -6.76
C SER A 3 -65.83 -4.84 -7.05
N SER A 4 -64.64 -4.85 -7.64
CA SER A 4 -63.77 -6.03 -7.63
C SER A 4 -62.43 -5.62 -7.05
N VAL A 5 -62.26 -5.94 -5.76
CA VAL A 5 -61.03 -5.79 -5.00
C VAL A 5 -60.13 -6.97 -5.35
N VAL A 6 -59.02 -6.72 -6.04
CA VAL A 6 -57.98 -7.72 -6.28
C VAL A 6 -57.11 -7.77 -5.03
N SER A 7 -57.43 -8.74 -4.17
CA SER A 7 -56.64 -9.11 -2.99
C SER A 7 -55.63 -10.17 -3.40
N THR A 8 -54.38 -9.77 -3.69
CA THR A 8 -53.30 -10.72 -3.97
C THR A 8 -52.39 -10.83 -2.74
N GLN A 9 -52.36 -12.05 -2.22
CA GLN A 9 -51.68 -12.55 -1.04
C GLN A 9 -50.18 -12.20 -0.99
N ILE A 10 -49.75 -11.73 0.17
CA ILE A 10 -48.35 -11.58 0.58
C ILE A 10 -47.84 -12.99 0.95
N TYR A 11 -46.97 -13.56 0.12
CA TYR A 11 -46.26 -14.81 0.42
C TYR A 11 -44.91 -14.50 1.08
N HIS A 12 -44.79 -14.83 2.36
CA HIS A 12 -43.52 -14.91 3.10
C HIS A 12 -43.05 -16.37 3.11
N PRO A 13 -41.85 -16.69 2.59
CA PRO A 13 -41.14 -17.89 2.99
C PRO A 13 -40.11 -17.56 4.07
N SER A 14 -40.46 -17.94 5.31
CA SER A 14 -39.53 -18.13 6.41
C SER A 14 -38.85 -19.49 6.25
N SER A 15 -37.52 -19.53 6.14
CA SER A 15 -36.75 -20.75 6.42
C SER A 15 -35.34 -20.39 6.90
N HIS A 16 -35.25 -20.37 8.22
CA HIS A 16 -34.07 -20.61 9.05
C HIS A 16 -33.11 -21.64 8.42
N VAL A 17 -31.88 -21.23 8.13
CA VAL A 17 -30.73 -22.15 8.00
C VAL A 17 -29.61 -21.57 8.84
N ASP A 18 -29.65 -21.91 10.13
CA ASP A 18 -28.63 -21.59 11.11
C ASP A 18 -27.45 -22.56 10.93
N LYS A 19 -26.49 -22.21 10.08
CA LYS A 19 -25.21 -22.93 10.02
C LYS A 19 -24.28 -22.34 11.06
N GLN A 20 -24.31 -22.98 12.23
CA GLN A 20 -23.32 -22.96 13.30
C GLN A 20 -21.89 -22.84 12.75
N ARG A 21 -21.35 -21.61 12.72
CA ARG A 21 -19.93 -21.37 12.49
C ARG A 21 -19.22 -21.61 13.82
N LYS A 22 -18.40 -22.67 13.87
CA LYS A 22 -17.45 -22.89 14.96
C LYS A 22 -16.53 -21.66 15.06
N PRO A 23 -16.33 -21.06 16.23
CA PRO A 23 -15.37 -19.97 16.37
C PRO A 23 -13.97 -20.53 16.13
N PHE A 24 -13.30 -20.03 15.08
CA PHE A 24 -11.87 -20.24 14.91
C PHE A 24 -11.19 -19.43 16.01
N SER A 25 -10.80 -20.12 17.09
CA SER A 25 -9.95 -19.57 18.13
C SER A 25 -8.59 -19.30 17.53
N VAL A 26 -8.33 -18.05 17.16
CA VAL A 26 -6.98 -17.60 16.83
C VAL A 26 -6.26 -17.44 18.16
N ALA A 27 -5.71 -18.54 18.66
CA ALA A 27 -4.73 -18.52 19.73
C ALA A 27 -3.50 -17.78 19.21
N SER A 28 -3.49 -16.47 19.40
CA SER A 28 -2.30 -15.64 19.25
C SER A 28 -1.33 -16.04 20.36
N CYS A 29 -0.51 -17.06 20.10
CA CYS A 29 0.70 -17.32 20.87
C CYS A 29 1.68 -16.16 20.62
N ARG A 30 1.39 -15.00 21.22
CA ARG A 30 2.39 -13.98 21.49
C ARG A 30 3.28 -14.58 22.57
N GLN A 31 4.32 -15.28 22.18
CA GLN A 31 5.39 -15.57 23.12
C GLN A 31 6.12 -14.25 23.40
N PRO A 32 6.12 -13.76 24.65
CA PRO A 32 6.96 -12.62 24.99
C PRO A 32 8.41 -13.10 24.94
N VAL A 33 9.19 -12.56 24.01
CA VAL A 33 10.65 -12.69 24.05
C VAL A 33 11.14 -11.78 25.18
N THR A 34 11.33 -12.36 26.37
CA THR A 34 12.03 -11.71 27.47
C THR A 34 13.52 -11.77 27.21
N CYS A 35 14.10 -10.64 26.81
CA CYS A 35 15.54 -10.44 26.82
C CYS A 35 16.00 -10.25 28.27
N GLN A 36 16.73 -11.22 28.83
CA GLN A 36 17.48 -10.98 30.07
C GLN A 36 18.88 -10.48 29.72
N ALA A 37 19.15 -9.21 30.02
CA ALA A 37 20.50 -8.70 30.10
C ALA A 37 21.11 -9.20 31.42
N GLN A 38 22.10 -10.08 31.34
CA GLN A 38 22.81 -10.56 32.51
C GLN A 38 23.99 -9.63 32.79
N GLN A 39 23.88 -8.82 33.84
CA GLN A 39 25.05 -8.22 34.47
C GLN A 39 24.85 -8.10 35.99
N THR A 40 25.83 -8.70 36.70
CA THR A 40 26.40 -8.32 38.03
C THR A 40 25.45 -8.34 39.23
N GLU A 41 25.74 -8.90 40.42
CA GLU A 41 26.92 -9.51 41.05
C GLU A 41 26.41 -10.49 42.13
N ASN A 42 27.17 -11.52 42.46
CA ASN A 42 27.14 -12.10 43.80
C ASN A 42 28.60 -12.22 44.28
N THR A 43 29.04 -11.17 44.96
CA THR A 43 30.31 -11.08 45.68
C THR A 43 30.25 -11.98 46.92
N ASN A 44 30.61 -13.27 46.77
CA ASN A 44 31.11 -14.03 47.92
C ASN A 44 32.62 -13.76 48.04
N ILE A 45 32.95 -12.71 48.80
CA ILE A 45 34.33 -12.32 49.08
C ILE A 45 34.90 -13.31 50.11
N GLY A 46 35.59 -14.33 49.61
CA GLY A 46 36.50 -15.14 50.42
C GLY A 46 37.69 -14.30 50.87
N ARG A 47 38.04 -14.36 52.16
CA ARG A 47 39.12 -13.61 52.84
C ARG A 47 40.55 -13.88 52.34
N ARG A 48 40.74 -14.40 51.12
CA ARG A 48 42.04 -14.94 50.64
C ARG A 48 42.54 -14.36 49.31
N THR A 49 41.90 -13.35 48.73
CA THR A 49 42.35 -12.78 47.45
C THR A 49 42.58 -11.26 47.48
N MET A 50 42.93 -10.73 48.66
CA MET A 50 43.57 -9.43 48.81
C MET A 50 45.06 -9.51 48.47
N ALA A 51 45.42 -9.98 47.26
CA ALA A 51 46.83 -10.08 46.84
C ALA A 51 47.03 -10.18 45.31
N ALA A 52 46.09 -9.70 44.49
CA ALA A 52 46.31 -9.62 43.03
C ALA A 52 45.77 -8.32 42.41
N VAL A 53 45.56 -7.29 43.24
CA VAL A 53 45.42 -5.90 42.78
C VAL A 53 46.82 -5.31 42.78
N LEU A 54 47.61 -5.53 41.73
CA LEU A 54 48.84 -4.75 41.43
C LEU A 54 49.55 -5.09 40.10
N SER A 55 48.85 -5.62 39.09
CA SER A 55 49.35 -5.60 37.71
C SER A 55 48.41 -4.80 36.82
N ALA A 56 48.44 -3.48 37.02
CA ALA A 56 47.94 -2.51 36.07
C ALA A 56 48.81 -2.57 34.79
N MET A 57 48.29 -3.19 33.73
CA MET A 57 48.67 -2.83 32.37
C MET A 57 47.42 -2.26 31.68
N PRO A 58 47.45 -1.02 31.18
CA PRO A 58 46.36 -0.45 30.42
C PRO A 58 46.41 -1.05 29.01
N MET A 59 45.72 -2.17 28.78
CA MET A 59 45.37 -2.63 27.43
C MET A 59 44.20 -1.77 26.91
N ALA A 60 44.46 -0.48 26.73
CA ALA A 60 43.60 0.38 25.97
C ALA A 60 43.81 0.06 24.48
N LEU A 61 42.69 -0.12 23.77
CA LEU A 61 42.55 0.02 22.33
C LEU A 61 43.22 -1.06 21.46
N VAL A 62 42.67 -2.26 21.51
CA VAL A 62 42.48 -2.99 20.26
C VAL A 62 41.08 -3.61 20.24
N VAL A 63 40.07 -2.81 19.88
CA VAL A 63 38.89 -3.39 19.22
C VAL A 63 39.39 -3.88 17.87
N GLN A 64 39.95 -5.08 17.84
CA GLN A 64 40.05 -5.83 16.60
C GLN A 64 38.60 -5.96 16.14
N LYS A 65 38.28 -5.33 15.01
CA LYS A 65 37.09 -5.68 14.24
C LYS A 65 37.14 -7.20 14.12
N ALA A 66 36.20 -7.88 14.76
CA ALA A 66 35.95 -9.29 14.49
C ALA A 66 35.44 -9.35 13.05
N ASN A 67 36.36 -9.35 12.08
CA ASN A 67 36.11 -9.95 10.79
C ASN A 67 35.98 -11.43 11.11
N ALA A 68 34.75 -11.88 11.33
CA ALA A 68 34.42 -13.27 11.19
C ALA A 68 34.79 -13.63 9.74
N LEU A 69 35.91 -14.32 9.58
CA LEU A 69 36.26 -14.97 8.34
C LEU A 69 35.28 -16.13 8.20
N ILE A 70 34.09 -15.84 7.65
CA ILE A 70 33.14 -16.88 7.23
C ILE A 70 33.85 -17.65 6.11
N PRO A 71 34.10 -18.96 6.28
CA PRO A 71 34.77 -19.76 5.26
C PRO A 71 34.06 -19.58 3.92
N ALA A 72 34.82 -19.36 2.86
CA ALA A 72 34.35 -19.09 1.49
C ALA A 72 33.71 -20.32 0.81
N ASN A 73 32.78 -20.99 1.50
CA ASN A 73 32.05 -22.17 1.06
C ASN A 73 30.56 -21.98 1.37
N ASP A 74 30.06 -20.77 1.09
CA ASP A 74 28.69 -20.28 1.36
C ASP A 74 27.75 -20.42 0.15
N ASP A 75 28.11 -21.26 -0.83
CA ASP A 75 27.24 -21.56 -1.98
C ASP A 75 25.87 -22.10 -1.50
N GLU A 76 25.83 -22.82 -0.37
CA GLU A 76 24.60 -23.31 0.27
C GLU A 76 23.75 -22.19 0.88
N ASP A 77 24.38 -21.17 1.48
CA ASP A 77 23.70 -20.02 2.08
C ASP A 77 23.13 -19.08 1.01
N GLU A 78 23.85 -18.88 -0.11
CA GLU A 78 23.33 -18.16 -1.27
C GLU A 78 22.13 -18.87 -1.91
N GLU A 79 22.15 -20.21 -1.98
CA GLU A 79 21.02 -21.00 -2.48
C GLU A 79 19.79 -20.86 -1.57
N LEU A 80 19.97 -20.93 -0.25
CA LEU A 80 18.88 -20.75 0.72
C LEU A 80 18.27 -19.34 0.64
N VAL A 81 19.10 -18.30 0.48
CA VAL A 81 18.63 -16.93 0.29
C VAL A 81 17.90 -16.78 -1.05
N SER A 82 18.40 -17.39 -2.12
CA SER A 82 17.74 -17.36 -3.44
C SER A 82 16.38 -18.06 -3.41
N LYS A 83 16.28 -19.19 -2.70
CA LYS A 83 15.04 -19.95 -2.50
C LYS A 83 14.04 -19.19 -1.64
N ALA A 84 14.50 -18.51 -0.59
CA ALA A 84 13.65 -17.64 0.24
C ALA A 84 13.10 -16.45 -0.56
N LYS A 85 13.94 -15.79 -1.36
CA LYS A 85 13.53 -14.72 -2.28
C LYS A 85 12.53 -15.24 -3.32
N ALA A 86 12.79 -16.40 -3.92
CA ALA A 86 11.88 -17.02 -4.88
C ALA A 86 10.54 -17.42 -4.25
N ASN A 87 10.53 -17.96 -3.04
CA ASN A 87 9.29 -18.29 -2.32
C ASN A 87 8.46 -17.04 -2.01
N ARG A 88 9.11 -15.97 -1.52
CA ARG A 88 8.44 -14.69 -1.30
C ARG A 88 7.87 -14.11 -2.61
N GLN A 89 8.64 -14.18 -3.69
CA GLN A 89 8.18 -13.70 -4.99
C GLN A 89 7.00 -14.51 -5.50
N LYS A 90 7.03 -15.84 -5.37
CA LYS A 90 5.90 -16.73 -5.72
C LYS A 90 4.63 -16.35 -4.96
N ARG A 91 4.73 -16.16 -3.64
CA ARG A 91 3.59 -15.72 -2.81
C ARG A 91 3.01 -14.39 -3.27
N ILE A 92 3.86 -13.40 -3.59
CA ILE A 92 3.41 -12.10 -4.09
C ILE A 92 2.68 -12.22 -5.44
N VAL A 93 3.16 -13.12 -6.32
CA VAL A 93 2.52 -13.36 -7.62
C VAL A 93 1.16 -14.07 -7.42
N GLU A 94 1.11 -15.11 -6.58
CA GLU A 94 -0.14 -15.82 -6.26
C GLU A 94 -1.20 -14.90 -5.63
N GLU A 95 -0.78 -14.04 -4.70
CA GLU A 95 -1.66 -13.03 -4.10
C GLU A 95 -2.20 -12.06 -5.16
N LYS A 96 -1.34 -11.58 -6.07
CA LYS A 96 -1.74 -10.70 -7.19
C LYS A 96 -2.67 -11.37 -8.21
N ASP A 97 -2.45 -12.63 -8.52
CA ASP A 97 -3.32 -13.39 -9.42
C ASP A 97 -4.70 -13.57 -8.80
N THR A 98 -4.76 -13.84 -7.49
CA THR A 98 -6.03 -13.90 -6.74
C THR A 98 -6.77 -12.56 -6.75
N GLU A 99 -6.06 -11.44 -6.57
CA GLU A 99 -6.63 -10.09 -6.68
C GLU A 99 -7.18 -9.81 -8.09
N GLN A 100 -6.45 -10.21 -9.14
CA GLN A 100 -6.90 -10.06 -10.51
C GLN A 100 -8.16 -10.88 -10.80
N ASP A 101 -8.22 -12.11 -10.32
CA ASP A 101 -9.36 -12.99 -10.57
C ASP A 101 -10.60 -12.51 -9.81
N PHE A 102 -10.43 -11.95 -8.60
CA PHE A 102 -11.51 -11.24 -7.92
C PHE A 102 -12.02 -10.05 -8.73
N ALA A 103 -11.12 -9.20 -9.25
CA ALA A 103 -11.49 -8.05 -10.06
C ALA A 103 -12.28 -8.47 -11.32
N LYS A 104 -11.83 -9.52 -12.02
CA LYS A 104 -12.52 -10.10 -13.19
C LYS A 104 -13.93 -10.60 -12.82
N SER A 105 -14.06 -11.30 -11.69
CA SER A 105 -15.36 -11.84 -11.23
C SER A 105 -16.37 -10.75 -10.87
N ALA A 106 -15.89 -9.60 -10.38
CA ALA A 106 -16.70 -8.43 -10.08
C ALA A 106 -17.13 -7.63 -11.33
N GLY A 107 -16.81 -8.12 -12.53
CA GLY A 107 -17.16 -7.45 -13.79
C GLY A 107 -16.26 -6.26 -14.14
N TYR A 108 -15.22 -6.00 -13.33
CA TYR A 108 -14.22 -4.99 -13.65
C TYR A 108 -13.10 -5.62 -14.47
N ASN A 109 -12.79 -5.03 -15.62
CA ASN A 109 -11.62 -5.46 -16.37
C ASN A 109 -10.38 -5.08 -15.56
N GLY A 110 -9.63 -6.07 -15.07
CA GLY A 110 -8.42 -5.84 -14.25
C GLY A 110 -7.43 -4.88 -14.92
N VAL A 111 -7.39 -4.83 -16.25
CA VAL A 111 -6.59 -3.87 -17.02
C VAL A 111 -7.04 -2.42 -16.80
N THR A 112 -8.34 -2.16 -16.70
CA THR A 112 -8.92 -0.83 -16.47
C THR A 112 -8.59 -0.33 -15.08
N LEU A 113 -8.77 -1.16 -14.04
CA LEU A 113 -8.42 -0.82 -12.65
C LEU A 113 -6.92 -0.53 -12.51
N LEU A 114 -6.06 -1.38 -13.08
CA LEU A 114 -4.61 -1.17 -13.07
C LEU A 114 -4.20 0.12 -13.78
N THR A 115 -4.93 0.51 -14.82
CA THR A 115 -4.67 1.77 -15.54
C THR A 115 -5.06 2.98 -14.70
N ILE A 116 -6.20 2.92 -14.01
CA ILE A 116 -6.63 3.93 -13.03
C ILE A 116 -5.62 4.06 -11.90
N GLU A 117 -5.23 2.94 -11.30
CA GLU A 117 -4.24 2.90 -10.21
C GLU A 117 -2.90 3.50 -10.64
N ARG A 118 -2.41 3.14 -11.84
CA ARG A 118 -1.17 3.70 -12.40
C ARG A 118 -1.29 5.22 -12.59
N GLY A 119 -2.43 5.69 -13.08
CA GLY A 119 -2.69 7.12 -13.25
C GLY A 119 -2.67 7.87 -11.93
N VAL A 120 -3.35 7.36 -10.90
CA VAL A 120 -3.38 7.94 -9.56
C VAL A 120 -1.99 7.94 -8.91
N LYS A 121 -1.22 6.85 -9.04
CA LYS A 121 0.18 6.80 -8.55
C LYS A 121 1.06 7.85 -9.22
N LYS A 122 0.90 8.05 -10.52
CA LYS A 122 1.62 9.09 -11.26
C LYS A 122 1.23 10.49 -10.76
N LEU A 123 -0.06 10.76 -10.55
CA LEU A 123 -0.51 12.03 -9.97
C LEU A 123 0.03 12.25 -8.55
N ALA A 124 0.05 11.22 -7.71
CA ALA A 124 0.66 11.31 -6.38
C ALA A 124 2.14 11.67 -6.46
N LYS A 125 2.88 11.06 -7.41
CA LYS A 125 4.27 11.41 -7.68
C LYS A 125 4.41 12.87 -8.17
N SER A 126 3.53 13.33 -9.05
CA SER A 126 3.48 14.74 -9.47
C SER A 126 3.28 15.67 -8.29
N GLY A 127 2.37 15.36 -7.36
CA GLY A 127 2.17 16.15 -6.13
C GLY A 127 3.43 16.22 -5.27
N SER A 128 4.12 15.08 -5.08
CA SER A 128 5.39 15.05 -4.34
C SER A 128 6.47 15.90 -5.02
N ASP A 129 6.58 15.86 -6.35
CA ASP A 129 7.56 16.65 -7.10
C ASP A 129 7.22 18.14 -7.09
N LEU A 130 5.93 18.46 -7.08
CA LEU A 130 5.41 19.82 -6.98
C LEU A 130 5.74 20.45 -5.62
N GLU A 131 5.58 19.70 -4.53
CA GLU A 131 5.97 20.14 -3.17
C GLU A 131 7.49 20.32 -3.05
N ALA A 132 8.27 19.48 -3.72
CA ALA A 132 9.72 19.64 -3.82
C ALA A 132 10.16 20.77 -4.76
N GLY A 133 9.22 21.47 -5.43
CA GLY A 133 9.52 22.56 -6.38
C GLY A 133 10.07 22.09 -7.73
N ASN A 134 10.02 20.80 -8.04
CA ASN A 134 10.55 20.23 -9.28
C ASN A 134 9.51 20.27 -10.41
N LEU A 135 9.26 21.48 -10.94
CA LEU A 135 8.28 21.70 -12.01
C LEU A 135 8.62 20.98 -13.31
N THR A 136 9.90 20.81 -13.63
CA THR A 136 10.36 20.07 -14.81
C THR A 136 9.96 18.59 -14.73
N SER A 137 10.11 17.95 -13.57
CA SER A 137 9.66 16.57 -13.35
C SER A 137 8.15 16.45 -13.48
N VAL A 138 7.39 17.40 -12.91
CA VAL A 138 5.93 17.45 -13.03
C VAL A 138 5.50 17.57 -14.49
N ALA A 139 6.06 18.53 -15.23
CA ALA A 139 5.75 18.74 -16.63
C ALA A 139 5.99 17.48 -17.47
N LYS A 140 7.15 16.83 -17.28
CA LYS A 140 7.49 15.59 -17.98
C LYS A 140 6.50 14.47 -17.64
N LEU A 141 6.27 14.23 -16.35
CA LEU A 141 5.44 13.12 -15.89
C LEU A 141 3.97 13.27 -16.31
N VAL A 142 3.45 14.50 -16.38
CA VAL A 142 2.07 14.79 -16.80
C VAL A 142 1.92 14.86 -18.33
N SER A 143 2.99 15.11 -19.08
CA SER A 143 2.96 15.15 -20.56
C SER A 143 2.91 13.78 -21.25
N ASP A 144 3.10 12.70 -20.51
CA ASP A 144 3.17 11.34 -21.01
C ASP A 144 1.80 10.80 -21.51
N SER A 145 1.86 9.77 -22.36
CA SER A 145 0.69 9.09 -22.96
C SER A 145 -0.24 8.38 -21.97
N TRP A 146 0.15 8.21 -20.69
CA TRP A 146 -0.72 7.56 -19.71
C TRP A 146 -1.97 8.39 -19.40
N VAL A 147 -1.94 9.71 -19.60
CA VAL A 147 -3.09 10.60 -19.29
C VAL A 147 -4.28 10.24 -20.19
N SER A 148 -4.07 9.94 -21.47
CA SER A 148 -5.15 9.55 -22.37
C SER A 148 -5.72 8.17 -22.04
N GLU A 149 -4.86 7.22 -21.69
CA GLU A 149 -5.28 5.88 -21.26
C GLU A 149 -6.01 5.91 -19.91
N PHE A 150 -5.56 6.76 -18.99
CA PHE A 150 -6.24 7.02 -17.73
C PHE A 150 -7.62 7.63 -17.97
N LYS A 151 -7.75 8.55 -18.94
CA LYS A 151 -9.05 9.15 -19.30
C LYS A 151 -10.03 8.11 -19.81
N LYS A 152 -9.61 7.30 -20.78
CA LYS A 152 -10.44 6.22 -21.33
C LYS A 152 -10.91 5.25 -20.24
N ALA A 153 -10.00 4.87 -19.34
CA ALA A 153 -10.31 3.98 -18.24
C ALA A 153 -11.26 4.62 -17.20
N ALA A 154 -11.07 5.90 -16.89
CA ALA A 154 -11.96 6.63 -15.98
C ALA A 154 -13.36 6.82 -16.58
N ASP A 155 -13.45 7.13 -17.88
CA ASP A 155 -14.71 7.25 -18.62
C ASP A 155 -15.47 5.92 -18.69
N SER A 156 -14.78 4.78 -18.84
CA SER A 156 -15.43 3.47 -18.95
C SER A 156 -16.07 2.98 -17.66
N VAL A 157 -15.57 3.41 -16.50
CA VAL A 157 -16.16 3.09 -15.19
C VAL A 157 -17.14 4.17 -14.70
N SER A 158 -17.27 5.28 -15.43
CA SER A 158 -18.17 6.38 -15.09
C SER A 158 -19.58 6.10 -15.58
N THR A 159 -20.47 5.76 -14.65
CA THR A 159 -21.85 5.35 -14.95
C THR A 159 -22.86 6.51 -14.92
N SER A 160 -22.58 7.57 -14.15
CA SER A 160 -23.45 8.75 -13.99
C SER A 160 -22.97 9.96 -14.80
N ALA A 161 -23.87 10.88 -15.14
CA ALA A 161 -23.52 12.13 -15.81
C ALA A 161 -22.56 12.98 -14.97
N ASP A 162 -22.78 13.04 -13.66
CA ASP A 162 -21.90 13.75 -12.71
C ASP A 162 -20.50 13.15 -12.67
N SER A 163 -20.38 11.81 -12.66
CA SER A 163 -19.07 11.16 -12.70
C SER A 163 -18.30 11.48 -13.99
N LYS A 164 -18.97 11.46 -15.16
CA LYS A 164 -18.36 11.83 -16.45
C LYS A 164 -17.94 13.31 -16.49
N SER A 165 -18.76 14.21 -15.94
CA SER A 165 -18.40 15.62 -15.82
C SER A 165 -17.19 15.81 -14.92
N ALA A 166 -17.12 15.12 -13.79
CA ALA A 166 -15.98 15.17 -12.88
C ALA A 166 -14.69 14.64 -13.50
N VAL A 167 -14.75 13.57 -14.31
CA VAL A 167 -13.62 13.10 -15.12
C VAL A 167 -13.15 14.20 -16.06
N SER A 168 -14.06 14.80 -16.84
CA SER A 168 -13.70 15.89 -17.76
C SER A 168 -13.00 17.06 -17.05
N SER A 169 -13.53 17.47 -15.90
CA SER A 169 -12.95 18.51 -15.04
C SER A 169 -11.56 18.13 -14.50
N ALA A 170 -11.37 16.86 -14.11
CA ALA A 170 -10.07 16.35 -13.68
C ALA A 170 -9.05 16.46 -14.82
N PHE A 171 -9.38 16.01 -16.03
CA PHE A 171 -8.46 16.07 -17.17
C PHE A 171 -8.18 17.50 -17.64
N SER A 172 -9.16 18.41 -17.57
CA SER A 172 -8.91 19.84 -17.78
C SER A 172 -7.90 20.40 -16.78
N SER A 173 -8.02 20.01 -15.51
CA SER A 173 -7.08 20.41 -14.46
C SER A 173 -5.69 19.79 -14.64
N ILE A 174 -5.60 18.55 -15.14
CA ILE A 174 -4.33 17.90 -15.50
C ILE A 174 -3.65 18.65 -16.66
N SER A 175 -4.42 19.08 -17.67
CA SER A 175 -3.87 19.91 -18.75
C SER A 175 -3.35 21.25 -18.23
N LYS A 176 -4.11 21.93 -17.35
CA LYS A 176 -3.66 23.17 -16.70
C LYS A 176 -2.39 22.95 -15.87
N LEU A 177 -2.33 21.86 -15.11
CA LEU A 177 -1.14 21.47 -14.34
C LEU A 177 0.08 21.31 -15.26
N SER A 178 -0.08 20.64 -16.40
CA SER A 178 0.98 20.49 -17.39
C SER A 178 1.44 21.85 -17.93
N SER A 179 0.51 22.70 -18.36
CA SER A 179 0.84 24.03 -18.90
C SER A 179 1.50 24.94 -17.86
N SER A 180 0.98 25.00 -16.63
CA SER A 180 1.58 25.81 -15.56
C SER A 180 2.97 25.29 -15.17
N ALA A 181 3.16 23.97 -15.09
CA ALA A 181 4.46 23.38 -14.82
C ALA A 181 5.48 23.68 -15.94
N GLN A 182 5.07 23.61 -17.21
CA GLN A 182 5.91 23.98 -18.36
C GLN A 182 6.25 25.48 -18.40
N ALA A 183 5.31 26.33 -17.98
CA ALA A 183 5.52 27.77 -17.88
C ALA A 183 6.36 28.20 -16.66
N GLY A 184 6.74 27.26 -15.78
CA GLY A 184 7.45 27.58 -14.54
C GLY A 184 6.58 28.26 -13.47
N ASP A 185 5.25 28.24 -13.64
CA ASP A 185 4.30 28.83 -12.69
C ASP A 185 3.98 27.84 -11.56
N ALA A 186 4.76 27.92 -10.49
CA ALA A 186 4.60 27.08 -9.31
C ALA A 186 3.23 27.26 -8.63
N GLN A 187 2.72 28.49 -8.57
CA GLN A 187 1.47 28.78 -7.88
C GLN A 187 0.27 28.27 -8.69
N GLY A 188 0.25 28.53 -10.01
CA GLY A 188 -0.77 27.99 -10.90
C GLY A 188 -0.73 26.47 -10.96
N ALA A 189 0.47 25.85 -10.94
CA ALA A 189 0.60 24.39 -10.89
C ALA A 189 0.02 23.80 -9.59
N LYS A 190 0.24 24.44 -8.43
CA LYS A 190 -0.38 24.05 -7.15
C LYS A 190 -1.90 24.18 -7.17
N GLN A 191 -2.43 25.28 -7.68
CA GLN A 191 -3.88 25.46 -7.81
C GLN A 191 -4.49 24.44 -8.77
N ALA A 192 -3.85 24.18 -9.91
CA ALA A 192 -4.28 23.17 -10.86
C ALA A 192 -4.27 21.77 -10.25
N PHE A 193 -3.24 21.43 -9.46
CA PHE A 193 -3.15 20.15 -8.76
C PHE A 193 -4.30 19.96 -7.76
N VAL A 194 -4.64 21.00 -6.98
CA VAL A 194 -5.82 20.97 -6.09
C VAL A 194 -7.11 20.75 -6.89
N GLY A 195 -7.23 21.37 -8.07
CA GLY A 195 -8.34 21.14 -8.99
C GLY A 195 -8.44 19.69 -9.48
N VAL A 196 -7.30 19.05 -9.78
CA VAL A 196 -7.22 17.62 -10.13
C VAL A 196 -7.74 16.77 -8.98
N VAL A 197 -7.23 16.96 -7.76
CA VAL A 197 -7.60 16.17 -6.59
C VAL A 197 -9.09 16.33 -6.26
N SER A 198 -9.60 17.55 -6.28
CA SER A 198 -11.02 17.84 -5.98
C SER A 198 -11.96 17.19 -7.01
N SER A 199 -11.60 17.26 -8.28
CA SER A 199 -12.37 16.63 -9.36
C SER A 199 -12.34 15.10 -9.27
N LEU A 200 -11.18 14.51 -8.96
CA LEU A 200 -11.05 13.07 -8.77
C LEU A 200 -11.79 12.55 -7.54
N GLN A 201 -11.83 13.32 -6.45
CA GLN A 201 -12.62 12.99 -5.26
C GLN A 201 -14.12 12.99 -5.57
N THR A 202 -14.57 13.98 -6.34
CA THR A 202 -15.97 14.05 -6.83
C THR A 202 -16.29 12.86 -7.71
N TRP A 203 -15.39 12.55 -8.66
CA TRP A 203 -15.53 11.38 -9.54
C TRP A 203 -15.59 10.07 -8.75
N ALA A 204 -14.68 9.86 -7.80
CA ALA A 204 -14.64 8.65 -6.96
C ALA A 204 -15.92 8.47 -6.13
N SER A 205 -16.50 9.56 -5.66
CA SER A 205 -17.76 9.54 -4.91
C SER A 205 -18.95 9.13 -5.79
N GLY A 206 -18.93 9.52 -7.07
CA GLY A 206 -20.00 9.28 -8.05
C GLY A 206 -19.84 8.06 -8.95
N SER A 207 -18.65 7.43 -9.00
CA SER A 207 -18.36 6.25 -9.85
C SER A 207 -18.76 4.91 -9.21
N GLY A 208 -19.28 4.93 -7.99
CA GLY A 208 -19.63 3.71 -7.26
C GLY A 208 -18.42 2.95 -6.70
N LEU A 209 -17.20 3.51 -6.80
CA LEU A 209 -15.98 3.00 -6.18
C LEU A 209 -15.92 3.26 -4.66
N GLN A 210 -17.06 3.61 -4.04
CA GLN A 210 -17.13 3.80 -2.61
C GLN A 210 -16.77 2.50 -1.91
N VAL A 211 -15.67 2.53 -1.16
CA VAL A 211 -15.33 1.49 -0.19
C VAL A 211 -16.47 1.46 0.81
N LYS A 212 -17.35 0.48 0.66
CA LYS A 212 -18.44 0.25 1.59
C LYS A 212 -17.81 -0.32 2.87
N GLY A 213 -17.47 0.56 3.81
CA GLY A 213 -16.99 0.20 5.14
C GLY A 213 -15.48 0.31 5.34
N LEU A 214 -15.05 1.47 5.85
CA LEU A 214 -14.17 1.54 7.02
C LEU A 214 -15.05 1.92 8.22
#